data_AF-A0A1J5IQK3-F1
#
_entry.id   AF-A0A1J5IQK3-F1
#
_cell.length_a   1.000
_cell.length_b   1.000
_cell.length_c   1.000
_cell.angle_alpha   90.00
_cell.angle_beta   90.00
_cell.angle_gamma   90.00
#
_symmetry.space_group_name_H-M   'P 1'
#
loop_
_entity.id
_entity.type
_entity.pdbx_description
1 polymer ?
#
loop_
_entity_poly.entity_id
_entity_poly.type
_entity_poly.pdbx_seq_one_letter_code
_entity_poly.pdbx_strand_id
1 'polypeptide(L)'
;MTPEEQQAARKKRRGTGENFSLWLNPDQKNELHSRVDASGAPSPSAYIKRRVFGTEFTPTCRRPIAKADPALIRHLSWIGNNVNQIARVCNHSRELSPEQAASIYASLALIAEELEALSETAKQ
;
A
#
# COMPACT_ATOMS: atom_id res chain seq x y z
N MET A 1 -14.15 -24.19 7.03
CA MET A 1 -14.13 -22.73 6.95
C MET A 1 -14.24 -22.36 5.48
N THR A 2 -15.41 -21.91 5.06
CA THR A 2 -15.68 -21.64 3.64
C THR A 2 -15.05 -20.30 3.22
N PRO A 3 -14.74 -20.10 1.92
CA PRO A 3 -14.25 -18.82 1.41
C PRO A 3 -15.16 -17.62 1.77
N GLU A 4 -16.46 -17.88 1.94
CA GLU A 4 -17.47 -16.88 2.33
C GLU A 4 -17.31 -16.41 3.78
N GLU A 5 -17.00 -17.31 4.72
CA GLU A 5 -16.76 -16.96 6.12
C GLU A 5 -15.52 -16.08 6.29
N GLN A 6 -14.49 -16.31 5.46
CA GLN A 6 -13.28 -15.49 5.44
C GLN A 6 -13.52 -14.10 4.85
N GLN A 7 -14.38 -13.97 3.83
CA GLN A 7 -14.79 -12.68 3.26
C GLN A 7 -15.67 -11.88 4.23
N ALA A 8 -16.60 -12.54 4.94
CA ALA A 8 -17.45 -11.91 5.94
C ALA A 8 -16.62 -11.39 7.14
N ALA A 9 -15.64 -12.17 7.60
CA ALA A 9 -14.72 -11.75 8.67
C ALA A 9 -13.81 -10.57 8.26
N ARG A 10 -13.40 -10.50 6.99
CA ARG A 10 -12.65 -9.35 6.43
C ARG A 10 -13.52 -8.10 6.33
N LYS A 11 -14.79 -8.23 5.94
CA LYS A 11 -15.73 -7.10 5.80
C LYS A 11 -16.05 -6.46 7.16
N LYS A 12 -16.13 -7.26 8.22
CA LYS A 12 -16.42 -6.81 9.60
C LYS A 12 -15.31 -5.97 10.25
N ARG A 13 -14.07 -6.01 9.72
CA ARG A 13 -12.92 -5.23 10.23
C ARG A 13 -12.76 -3.84 9.61
N ARG A 14 -13.48 -3.54 8.52
CA ARG A 14 -13.50 -2.20 7.92
C ARG A 14 -14.54 -1.40 8.68
N GLY A 15 -14.09 -0.49 9.56
CA GLY A 15 -14.97 0.40 10.29
C GLY A 15 -15.98 1.06 9.35
N THR A 16 -17.22 1.18 9.84
CA THR A 16 -18.41 1.72 9.19
C THR A 16 -18.26 3.21 8.85
N GLY A 17 -17.31 3.55 7.98
CA GLY A 17 -17.09 4.90 7.49
C GLY A 17 -17.43 4.97 6.01
N GLU A 18 -18.40 5.80 5.67
CA GLU A 18 -18.62 6.21 4.28
C GLU A 18 -17.51 7.18 3.85
N ASN A 19 -17.03 7.02 2.63
CA ASN A 19 -15.99 7.88 2.07
C ASN A 19 -16.63 8.91 1.13
N PHE A 20 -16.35 10.19 1.34
CA PHE A 20 -16.67 11.25 0.39
C PHE A 20 -15.38 11.84 -0.16
N SER A 21 -15.34 12.02 -1.49
CA SER A 21 -14.20 12.63 -2.18
C SER A 21 -14.52 14.08 -2.53
N LEU A 22 -13.55 14.97 -2.29
CA LEU A 22 -13.66 16.40 -2.60
C LEU A 22 -12.58 16.77 -3.63
N TRP A 23 -12.97 17.44 -4.70
CA TRP A 23 -12.02 18.02 -5.65
C TRP A 23 -11.58 19.41 -5.17
N LEU A 24 -10.27 19.61 -5.09
CA LEU A 24 -9.65 20.86 -4.65
C LEU A 24 -8.64 21.33 -5.69
N ASN A 25 -8.60 22.64 -5.91
CA ASN A 25 -7.51 23.26 -6.66
C ASN A 25 -6.22 23.24 -5.82
N PRO A 26 -5.03 23.36 -6.45
CA PRO A 26 -3.75 23.34 -5.75
C PRO A 26 -3.65 24.34 -4.59
N ASP A 27 -4.15 25.57 -4.79
CA ASP A 27 -4.13 26.61 -3.76
C ASP A 27 -5.01 26.26 -2.55
N GLN A 28 -6.22 25.74 -2.82
CA GLN A 28 -7.14 25.30 -1.77
C GLN A 28 -6.58 24.12 -0.98
N LYS A 29 -5.86 23.22 -1.66
CA LYS A 29 -5.18 22.10 -1.01
C LYS A 29 -4.05 22.60 -0.10
N ASN A 30 -3.22 23.52 -0.58
CA ASN A 30 -2.13 24.11 0.20
C ASN A 30 -2.65 24.89 1.42
N GLU A 31 -3.74 25.63 1.24
CA GLU A 31 -4.41 26.34 2.32
C GLU A 31 -4.99 25.37 3.37
N LEU A 32 -5.61 24.27 2.93
CA LEU A 32 -6.11 23.23 3.83
C LEU A 32 -4.97 22.64 4.67
N HIS A 33 -3.83 22.31 4.05
CA HIS A 33 -2.66 21.82 4.77
C HIS A 33 -2.14 22.84 5.79
N SER A 34 -2.00 24.11 5.39
CA SER A 34 -1.54 25.18 6.29
C SER A 34 -2.45 25.35 7.52
N ARG A 35 -3.77 25.25 7.31
CA ARG A 35 -4.77 25.32 8.40
C ARG A 35 -4.76 24.10 9.31
N VAL A 36 -4.49 22.90 8.76
CA VAL A 36 -4.33 21.66 9.52
C VAL A 36 -3.14 21.80 10.46
N ASP A 37 -1.99 22.25 9.94
CA ASP A 37 -0.75 22.43 10.70
C ASP A 37 -0.93 23.45 11.84
N ALA A 38 -1.58 24.58 11.57
CA ALA A 38 -1.89 25.60 12.58
C ALA A 38 -2.87 25.11 13.67
N SER A 39 -3.73 24.15 13.35
CA SER A 39 -4.79 23.67 14.27
C SER A 39 -4.36 22.51 15.17
N GLY A 40 -3.19 21.92 14.93
CA GLY A 40 -2.70 20.73 15.63
C GLY A 40 -3.52 19.46 15.32
N ALA A 41 -4.30 19.46 14.23
CA ALA A 41 -5.11 18.31 13.85
C ALA A 41 -4.24 17.16 13.34
N PRO A 42 -4.54 15.89 13.70
CA PRO A 42 -3.74 14.74 13.28
C PRO A 42 -3.90 14.36 11.79
N SER A 43 -4.94 14.86 11.12
CA SER A 43 -5.19 14.67 9.69
C SER A 43 -6.14 15.73 9.10
N PRO A 44 -6.12 15.97 7.78
CA PRO A 44 -7.08 16.86 7.12
C PRO A 44 -8.54 16.47 7.34
N SER A 45 -8.85 15.16 7.37
CA SER A 45 -10.20 14.68 7.64
C SER A 45 -10.65 14.99 9.08
N ALA A 46 -9.75 14.88 10.06
CA ALA A 46 -10.05 15.25 11.44
C ALA A 46 -10.30 16.76 11.56
N TYR A 47 -9.51 17.57 10.87
CA TYR A 47 -9.71 19.02 10.80
C TYR A 47 -11.07 19.39 10.18
N ILE A 48 -11.44 18.77 9.05
CA ILE A 48 -12.73 19.02 8.39
C ILE A 48 -13.89 18.59 9.29
N LYS A 49 -13.82 17.40 9.91
CA LYS A 49 -14.87 16.94 10.83
C LYS A 49 -15.02 17.85 12.05
N ARG A 50 -13.92 18.40 12.58
CA ARG A 50 -13.96 19.40 13.65
C ARG A 50 -14.64 20.70 13.18
N ARG A 51 -14.32 21.18 11.97
CA ARG A 51 -14.90 22.41 11.43
C ARG A 51 -16.38 22.29 11.08
N VAL A 52 -16.81 21.14 10.53
CA VAL A 52 -18.18 20.93 10.07
C VAL A 52 -19.10 20.44 11.19
N PHE A 53 -18.62 19.53 12.04
CA PHE A 53 -19.44 18.85 13.04
C PHE A 53 -19.03 19.14 14.48
N GLY A 54 -18.02 19.97 14.73
CA GLY A 54 -17.55 20.29 16.09
C GLY A 54 -16.86 19.14 16.82
N THR A 55 -16.56 18.04 16.12
CA THR A 55 -15.96 16.84 16.74
C THR A 55 -14.57 17.12 17.29
N GLU A 56 -14.32 16.67 18.52
CA GLU A 56 -13.00 16.75 19.16
C GLU A 56 -12.02 15.75 18.52
N PHE A 57 -10.73 16.08 18.56
CA PHE A 57 -9.70 15.20 18.04
C PHE A 57 -9.57 13.97 18.93
N THR A 58 -10.03 12.82 18.45
CA THR A 58 -9.62 11.57 19.07
C THR A 58 -8.15 11.33 18.72
N PRO A 59 -7.25 11.23 19.71
CA PRO A 59 -5.87 10.87 19.44
C PRO A 59 -5.88 9.49 18.81
N THR A 60 -5.58 9.41 17.52
CA THR A 60 -5.35 8.13 16.88
C THR A 60 -4.08 7.57 17.50
N CYS A 61 -4.24 6.55 18.33
CA CYS A 61 -3.12 5.79 18.86
C CYS A 61 -2.44 5.10 17.67
N ARG A 62 -1.50 5.81 17.04
CA ARG A 62 -0.59 5.23 16.06
C ARG A 62 0.20 4.19 16.85
N ARG A 63 -0.09 2.91 16.61
CA ARG A 63 0.72 1.83 17.16
C ARG A 63 2.17 2.18 16.86
N PRO A 64 3.07 2.16 17.85
CA PRO A 64 4.48 2.40 17.59
C PRO A 64 4.92 1.33 16.59
N ILE A 65 5.15 1.75 15.35
CA ILE A 65 5.71 0.89 14.33
C ILE A 65 7.11 0.57 14.85
N ALA A 66 7.39 -0.72 15.05
CA ALA A 66 8.74 -1.16 15.39
C ALA A 66 9.69 -0.51 14.40
N LYS A 67 10.67 0.27 14.91
CA LYS A 67 11.66 0.97 14.09
C LYS A 67 12.56 -0.09 13.44
N ALA A 68 12.07 -0.74 12.40
CA ALA A 68 12.87 -1.55 11.52
C ALA A 68 13.71 -0.62 10.64
N ASP A 69 14.87 -1.11 10.22
CA ASP A 69 15.75 -0.41 9.29
C ASP A 69 14.94 0.07 8.05
N PRO A 70 14.93 1.37 7.74
CA PRO A 70 14.25 1.91 6.56
C PRO A 70 14.65 1.24 5.25
N ALA A 71 15.90 0.80 5.11
CA ALA A 71 16.37 0.10 3.91
C ALA A 71 15.68 -1.27 3.78
N LEU A 72 15.58 -2.02 4.88
CA LEU A 72 14.88 -3.30 4.93
C LEU A 72 13.39 -3.15 4.60
N ILE A 73 12.72 -2.13 5.15
CA ILE A 73 11.30 -1.87 4.86
C ILE A 73 11.09 -1.58 3.38
N ARG A 74 12.00 -0.81 2.76
CA ARG A 74 11.95 -0.48 1.33
C ARG A 74 12.12 -1.72 0.46
N HIS A 75 13.12 -2.56 0.76
CA HIS A 75 13.33 -3.81 0.04
C HIS A 75 12.14 -4.76 0.19
N LEU A 76 11.59 -4.90 1.39
CA LEU A 76 10.41 -5.73 1.62
C LEU A 76 9.20 -5.20 0.83
N SER A 77 9.05 -3.89 0.75
CA SER A 77 7.98 -3.24 -0.03
C SER A 77 8.15 -3.49 -1.53
N TRP A 78 9.38 -3.48 -2.05
CA TRP A 78 9.68 -3.83 -3.44
C TRP A 78 9.32 -5.29 -3.75
N ILE A 79 9.75 -6.21 -2.89
CA ILE A 79 9.39 -7.64 -3.00
C ILE A 79 7.87 -7.82 -2.98
N GLY A 80 7.18 -7.20 -2.02
CA GLY A 80 5.73 -7.27 -1.90
C GLY A 80 5.00 -6.72 -3.12
N ASN A 81 5.53 -5.66 -3.75
CA ASN A 81 4.95 -5.10 -4.97
C ASN A 81 5.07 -6.07 -6.15
N ASN A 82 6.22 -6.72 -6.32
CA ASN A 82 6.43 -7.74 -7.35
C ASN A 82 5.46 -8.91 -7.18
N VAL A 83 5.31 -9.42 -5.95
CA VAL A 83 4.37 -10.50 -5.63
C VAL A 83 2.93 -10.08 -5.94
N ASN A 84 2.55 -8.85 -5.61
CA ASN A 84 1.21 -8.34 -5.87
C ASN A 84 0.94 -8.14 -7.37
N GLN A 85 1.96 -7.77 -8.15
CA GLN A 85 1.86 -7.70 -9.61
C GLN A 85 1.66 -9.09 -10.22
N ILE A 86 2.44 -10.09 -9.80
CA ILE A 86 2.26 -11.48 -10.22
C ILE A 86 0.85 -11.96 -9.87
N ALA A 87 0.42 -11.76 -8.62
CA ALA A 87 -0.91 -12.16 -8.19
C ALA A 87 -2.01 -11.46 -9.01
N ARG A 88 -1.86 -10.17 -9.33
CA ARG A 88 -2.82 -9.46 -10.19
C ARG A 88 -2.86 -10.07 -11.59
N VAL A 89 -1.71 -10.33 -12.19
CA VAL A 89 -1.61 -10.97 -13.51
C VAL A 89 -2.25 -12.35 -13.45
N CYS A 90 -1.92 -13.21 -12.48
CA CYS A 90 -2.54 -14.53 -12.35
C CYS A 90 -4.07 -14.45 -12.13
N ASN A 91 -4.55 -13.47 -11.38
CA ASN A 91 -5.98 -13.31 -11.10
C ASN A 91 -6.77 -12.64 -12.25
N HIS A 92 -6.13 -11.82 -13.08
CA HIS A 92 -6.79 -11.10 -14.19
C HIS A 92 -6.55 -11.73 -15.56
N SER A 93 -5.47 -12.48 -15.72
CA SER A 93 -5.19 -13.21 -16.96
C SER A 93 -6.07 -14.45 -16.95
N ARG A 94 -7.15 -14.41 -17.74
CA ARG A 94 -8.04 -15.57 -17.84
C ARG A 94 -7.40 -16.76 -18.56
N GLU A 95 -6.23 -16.59 -19.17
CA GLU A 95 -5.34 -17.66 -19.65
C GLU A 95 -3.99 -17.04 -20.01
N LEU A 96 -2.92 -17.35 -19.26
CA LEU A 96 -1.56 -17.25 -19.78
C LEU A 96 -1.36 -18.49 -20.64
N SER A 97 -1.05 -18.34 -21.93
CA SER A 97 -0.77 -19.54 -22.74
C SER A 97 0.49 -20.24 -22.20
N PRO A 98 0.57 -21.58 -22.28
CA PRO A 98 1.76 -22.32 -21.82
C PRO A 98 3.06 -21.81 -22.44
N GLU A 99 3.01 -21.34 -23.69
CA GLU A 99 4.15 -20.75 -24.42
C GLU A 99 4.58 -19.42 -23.82
N GLN A 100 3.62 -18.55 -23.47
CA GLN A 100 3.91 -17.27 -22.81
C GLN A 100 4.49 -17.51 -21.41
N ALA A 101 3.96 -18.47 -20.67
CA ALA A 101 4.51 -18.85 -19.37
C ALA A 101 5.95 -19.37 -19.50
N ALA A 102 6.23 -20.27 -20.45
CA ALA A 102 7.57 -20.81 -20.68
C ALA A 102 8.58 -19.71 -21.07
N SER A 103 8.19 -18.78 -21.92
CA SER A 103 9.03 -17.62 -22.30
C SER A 103 9.35 -16.72 -21.12
N ILE A 104 8.36 -16.43 -20.27
CA ILE A 104 8.55 -15.67 -19.03
C ILE A 104 9.49 -16.41 -18.08
N TYR A 105 9.32 -17.73 -17.89
CA TYR A 105 10.21 -18.53 -17.04
C TYR A 105 11.66 -18.55 -17.55
N ALA A 106 11.87 -18.72 -18.86
CA ALA A 106 13.20 -18.67 -19.45
C ALA A 106 13.87 -17.31 -19.22
N SER A 107 13.13 -16.22 -19.40
CA SER A 107 13.62 -14.86 -19.16
C SER A 107 13.97 -14.63 -17.68
N LEU A 108 13.14 -15.13 -16.76
CA LEU A 108 13.40 -15.05 -15.33
C LEU A 108 14.61 -15.88 -14.89
N ALA A 109 14.84 -17.04 -15.51
CA ALA A 109 15.99 -17.89 -15.23
C ALA A 109 17.31 -17.19 -15.63
N LEU A 110 17.34 -16.56 -16.81
CA LEU A 110 18.50 -15.78 -17.24
C LEU A 110 18.79 -14.61 -16.30
N ILE A 111 17.75 -13.87 -15.89
CA ILE A 111 17.90 -12.77 -14.92
C ILE A 111 18.40 -13.29 -13.57
N ALA A 112 17.96 -14.47 -13.13
CA ALA A 112 18.40 -15.07 -11.87
C ALA A 112 19.89 -15.46 -11.92
N GLU A 113 20.35 -16.09 -12.99
CA GLU A 113 21.75 -16.45 -13.20
C GLU A 113 22.66 -15.22 -13.19
N GLU A 114 22.25 -14.16 -13.88
CA GLU A 114 23.03 -12.93 -13.95
C GLU A 114 23.05 -12.16 -12.62
N LEU A 115 21.95 -12.17 -11.87
CA LEU A 115 21.91 -11.65 -10.50
C LEU A 115 22.79 -12.46 -9.54
N GLU A 116 22.86 -13.78 -9.71
CA GLU A 116 23.72 -14.64 -8.90
C GLU A 116 25.19 -14.32 -9.13
N ALA A 117 25.60 -14.20 -10.41
CA ALA A 117 26.94 -13.77 -10.79
C ALA A 117 27.31 -12.38 -10.23
N LEU A 118 26.39 -11.41 -10.32
CA LEU A 118 26.58 -10.08 -9.74
C LEU A 118 26.67 -10.12 -8.21
N SER A 119 25.90 -11.00 -7.56
CA SER A 119 25.93 -11.16 -6.10
C SER A 119 27.23 -11.79 -5.60
N GLU A 120 27.82 -12.71 -6.36
CA GLU A 120 29.13 -13.28 -6.05
C GLU A 120 30.24 -12.26 -6.23
N THR A 121 30.17 -11.47 -7.30
CA THR A 121 31.10 -10.36 -7.55
C THR A 121 31.05 -9.31 -6.44
N ALA A 122 29.86 -9.02 -5.90
CA ALA A 122 29.68 -8.06 -4.80
C ALA A 122 30.13 -8.60 -3.41
N LYS A 123 30.43 -9.90 -3.29
CA LYS A 123 30.93 -10.53 -2.06
C LYS A 123 32.46 -10.66 -2.02
N GLN A 124 33.15 -10.54 -3.15
CA GLN A 124 34.61 -10.50 -3.27
C GLN A 124 35.14 -9.10 -2.93
#